data_AF-A0A7D5P5T3-F1
#
_entry.id   AF-A0A7D5P5T3-F1
#
_cell.length_a   1.000
_cell.length_b   1.000
_cell.length_c   1.000
_cell.angle_alpha   90.00
_cell.angle_beta   90.00
_cell.angle_gamma   90.00
#
_symmetry.space_group_name_H-M   'P 1'
#
loop_
_entity.id
_entity.type
_entity.pdbx_description
1 polymer ?
#
loop_
_entity_poly.entity_id
_entity_poly.type
_entity_poly.pdbx_seq_one_letter_code
_entity_poly.pdbx_strand_id
1 'polypeptide(L)'
;MERTRLLAALVALVAFGGCLAAPGPGDGATPSDSTDPSDTPATGTPTDAPTDSPTTGTPGSTPTTDTPTEAPPSVSPTPSEPTEGNTVDYSDLASDSQAAFDDALDGRISFVPDSPYVEGTHTVEAAGPFRDHAFVRKGGQHYRIDIAMDGRLYASYAIYADRASPGENASVTAYANLSAEVRDEVRWAVENGSHGVPTGKWDSLPTELGDTTYVRYDGETYRMSYAVGDYWAETMTVERVESSA
;
A
#
# COMPACT_ATOMS: atom_id res chain seq x y z
N MET A 1 -25.57 -19.74 36.65
CA MET A 1 -26.28 -20.34 35.51
C MET A 1 -25.26 -20.54 34.41
N GLU A 2 -24.82 -21.79 34.27
CA GLU A 2 -23.95 -22.29 33.20
C GLU A 2 -24.69 -22.31 31.85
N ARG A 3 -23.91 -22.56 30.77
CA ARG A 3 -24.26 -22.93 29.38
C ARG A 3 -23.97 -21.78 28.39
N THR A 4 -23.17 -21.90 27.33
CA THR A 4 -22.55 -23.06 26.66
C THR A 4 -21.42 -22.53 25.76
N ARG A 5 -20.27 -23.22 25.74
CA ARG A 5 -19.23 -23.04 24.71
C ARG A 5 -19.72 -23.60 23.37
N LEU A 6 -19.40 -22.93 22.26
CA LEU A 6 -19.48 -23.56 20.94
C LEU A 6 -18.24 -23.17 20.12
N LEU A 7 -17.30 -24.11 20.08
CA LEU A 7 -16.24 -24.22 19.09
C LEU A 7 -16.86 -24.64 17.75
N ALA A 8 -16.44 -24.01 16.66
CA ALA A 8 -16.58 -24.57 15.32
C ALA A 8 -15.24 -24.48 14.59
N ALA A 9 -14.57 -25.62 14.50
CA ALA A 9 -13.45 -25.87 13.63
C ALA A 9 -13.95 -26.21 12.21
N LEU A 10 -13.27 -25.73 11.17
CA LEU A 10 -13.45 -26.21 9.80
C LEU A 10 -12.07 -26.22 9.10
N VAL A 11 -11.35 -27.34 9.20
CA VAL A 11 -11.09 -28.34 8.14
C VAL A 11 -10.17 -27.83 7.02
N ALA A 12 -8.90 -28.22 7.16
CA ALA A 12 -7.90 -28.27 6.10
C ALA A 12 -8.21 -29.42 5.13
N LEU A 13 -8.11 -29.16 3.83
CA LEU A 13 -8.11 -30.18 2.79
C LEU A 13 -6.74 -30.23 2.12
N VAL A 14 -6.00 -31.30 2.41
CA VAL A 14 -4.81 -31.73 1.67
C VAL A 14 -5.27 -32.87 0.75
N ALA A 15 -4.93 -32.85 -0.55
CA ALA A 15 -3.99 -33.84 -1.12
C ALA A 15 -3.97 -33.95 -2.67
N PHE A 16 -2.75 -34.28 -3.13
CA PHE A 16 -2.31 -35.14 -4.24
C PHE A 16 -2.00 -34.61 -5.65
N GLY A 17 -0.76 -34.94 -6.05
CA GLY A 17 -0.28 -35.13 -7.44
C GLY A 17 0.93 -34.25 -7.74
N GLY A 18 2.19 -34.68 -7.72
CA GLY A 18 2.76 -35.99 -8.02
C GLY A 18 3.27 -36.02 -9.47
N CYS A 19 4.54 -35.65 -9.71
CA CYS A 19 5.32 -36.21 -10.81
C CYS A 19 6.82 -36.25 -10.47
N LEU A 20 7.32 -37.48 -10.47
CA LEU A 20 8.70 -37.91 -10.37
C LEU A 20 9.40 -37.67 -11.71
N ALA A 21 10.61 -37.10 -11.72
CA ALA A 21 11.63 -37.37 -12.73
C ALA A 21 13.02 -36.88 -12.28
N ALA A 22 13.80 -37.78 -11.71
CA ALA A 22 15.26 -37.86 -11.83
C ALA A 22 15.53 -39.27 -12.43
N PRO A 23 16.57 -39.51 -13.27
CA PRO A 23 17.97 -39.27 -12.90
C PRO A 23 18.91 -38.87 -14.06
N GLY A 24 20.15 -38.49 -13.73
CA GLY A 24 21.24 -38.47 -14.70
C GLY A 24 22.55 -37.87 -14.17
N PRO A 25 23.52 -38.70 -13.74
CA PRO A 25 24.87 -38.27 -13.39
C PRO A 25 25.71 -38.14 -14.68
N GLY A 26 26.42 -37.03 -14.82
CA GLY A 26 27.41 -36.81 -15.87
C GLY A 26 28.81 -36.84 -15.26
N ASP A 27 29.53 -37.90 -15.56
CA ASP A 27 30.91 -38.18 -15.16
C ASP A 27 31.92 -37.14 -15.65
N GLY A 28 33.04 -37.12 -14.93
CA GLY A 28 34.13 -36.17 -15.10
C GLY A 28 34.93 -36.30 -16.39
N ALA A 29 35.60 -35.19 -16.71
CA ALA A 29 36.81 -35.16 -17.53
C ALA A 29 37.65 -33.92 -17.16
N THR A 30 38.65 -34.13 -16.32
CA THR A 30 39.99 -33.53 -16.43
C THR A 30 40.95 -34.72 -16.60
N PRO A 31 42.09 -34.63 -17.32
CA PRO A 31 43.04 -33.51 -17.30
C PRO A 31 43.79 -33.22 -18.64
N SER A 32 44.58 -32.14 -18.66
CA SER A 32 45.90 -31.95 -19.31
C SER A 32 46.14 -30.44 -19.50
N ASP A 33 46.94 -29.74 -18.70
CA ASP A 33 48.40 -29.78 -18.48
C ASP A 33 49.20 -28.98 -19.53
N SER A 34 49.97 -28.00 -19.01
CA SER A 34 51.25 -27.47 -19.52
C SER A 34 51.35 -26.74 -20.87
N THR A 35 51.62 -25.43 -20.89
CA THR A 35 52.99 -24.83 -20.82
C THR A 35 52.96 -23.29 -20.97
N ASP A 36 53.78 -22.66 -20.15
CA ASP A 36 54.22 -21.26 -20.04
C ASP A 36 55.18 -20.84 -21.21
N PRO A 37 55.88 -19.69 -21.15
CA PRO A 37 55.53 -18.32 -21.54
C PRO A 37 56.15 -17.91 -22.89
N SER A 38 55.74 -16.75 -23.45
CA SER A 38 56.66 -15.98 -24.30
C SER A 38 56.46 -14.49 -24.12
N ASP A 39 57.60 -13.83 -24.06
CA ASP A 39 57.88 -12.57 -23.41
C ASP A 39 58.19 -11.47 -24.45
N THR A 40 57.93 -10.22 -24.05
CA THR A 40 58.65 -8.97 -24.46
C THR A 40 58.35 -8.31 -25.85
N PRO A 41 58.77 -7.04 -26.10
CA PRO A 41 57.92 -5.85 -26.01
C PRO A 41 57.87 -5.00 -27.30
N ALA A 42 56.92 -4.07 -27.42
CA ALA A 42 57.01 -3.00 -28.42
C ALA A 42 56.69 -1.63 -27.81
N THR A 43 57.76 -0.86 -27.65
CA THR A 43 57.81 0.57 -27.36
C THR A 43 57.20 1.36 -28.52
N GLY A 44 56.30 2.30 -28.22
CA GLY A 44 55.74 3.19 -29.22
C GLY A 44 54.91 4.30 -28.61
N THR A 45 55.57 5.33 -28.09
CA THR A 45 54.96 6.65 -27.83
C THR A 45 55.00 7.45 -29.13
N PRO A 46 53.87 8.03 -29.56
CA PRO A 46 53.86 9.47 -29.76
C PRO A 46 52.68 10.15 -29.04
N THR A 47 53.05 11.20 -28.33
CA THR A 47 52.26 12.37 -27.95
C THR A 47 51.32 12.82 -29.07
N ASP A 48 50.03 12.93 -28.75
CA ASP A 48 49.19 14.05 -29.19
C ASP A 48 48.06 14.25 -28.18
N ALA A 49 48.04 15.44 -27.59
CA ALA A 49 46.96 15.93 -26.75
C ALA A 49 46.05 16.82 -27.59
N PRO A 50 44.73 16.58 -27.56
CA PRO A 50 43.76 17.65 -27.50
C PRO A 50 43.11 17.64 -26.12
N THR A 51 43.13 18.83 -25.53
CA THR A 51 42.33 19.24 -24.38
C THR A 51 40.86 18.94 -24.64
N ASP A 52 40.28 17.97 -23.93
CA ASP A 52 38.85 17.92 -23.68
C ASP A 52 38.62 18.01 -22.17
N SER A 53 38.04 19.14 -21.76
CA SER A 53 37.58 19.40 -20.41
C SER A 53 36.64 18.29 -19.95
N PRO A 54 36.84 17.69 -18.76
CA PRO A 54 35.74 16.97 -18.13
C PRO A 54 34.68 18.02 -17.81
N THR A 55 33.59 18.01 -18.58
CA THR A 55 32.36 18.66 -18.16
C THR A 55 31.96 17.96 -16.87
N THR A 56 32.13 18.63 -15.75
CA THR A 56 31.54 18.31 -14.46
C THR A 56 30.02 18.44 -14.60
N GLY A 57 29.42 17.46 -15.28
CA GLY A 57 27.99 17.23 -15.24
C GLY A 57 27.65 16.83 -13.81
N THR A 58 27.02 17.74 -13.08
CA THR A 58 26.30 17.46 -11.84
C THR A 58 25.51 16.16 -12.00
N PRO A 59 25.56 15.21 -11.03
CA PRO A 59 24.71 14.03 -11.04
C PRO A 59 23.27 14.49 -11.28
N GLY A 60 22.70 14.07 -12.40
CA GLY A 60 21.33 14.40 -12.75
C GLY A 60 20.43 13.93 -11.62
N SER A 61 19.69 14.88 -11.04
CA SER A 61 18.64 14.60 -10.08
C SER A 61 17.78 13.46 -10.62
N THR A 62 17.73 12.36 -9.87
CA THR A 62 16.71 11.34 -10.07
C THR A 62 15.36 12.03 -10.11
N PRO A 63 14.51 11.77 -11.10
CA PRO A 63 13.17 12.33 -11.09
C PRO A 63 12.45 11.75 -9.86
N THR A 64 12.22 12.59 -8.86
CA THR A 64 11.20 12.32 -7.84
C THR A 64 9.90 12.13 -8.60
N THR A 65 9.44 10.89 -8.66
CA THR A 65 8.12 10.58 -9.22
C THR A 65 7.11 11.01 -8.16
N ASP A 66 6.83 12.31 -8.13
CA ASP A 66 5.68 12.86 -7.41
C ASP A 66 4.45 12.24 -8.06
N THR A 67 3.94 11.17 -7.45
CA THR A 67 2.68 10.57 -7.88
C THR A 67 1.60 11.59 -7.51
N PRO A 68 0.84 12.11 -8.48
CA PRO A 68 -0.18 13.10 -8.19
C PRO A 68 -1.22 12.48 -7.25
N THR A 69 -1.37 13.07 -6.06
CA THR A 69 -2.47 12.73 -5.14
C THR A 69 -3.78 13.11 -5.80
N GLU A 70 -4.70 12.15 -5.93
CA GLU A 70 -6.01 12.42 -6.51
C GLU A 70 -6.82 13.36 -5.59
N ALA A 71 -7.48 14.34 -6.20
CA ALA A 71 -8.46 15.17 -5.50
C ALA A 71 -9.63 14.29 -5.03
N PRO A 72 -10.30 14.65 -3.92
CA PRO A 72 -11.47 13.91 -3.47
C PRO A 72 -12.54 13.87 -4.57
N PRO A 73 -13.26 12.76 -4.73
CA PRO A 73 -14.27 12.63 -5.78
C PRO A 73 -15.41 13.63 -5.57
N SER A 74 -15.93 14.17 -6.66
CA SER A 74 -17.09 15.07 -6.63
C SER A 74 -18.34 14.29 -6.19
N VAL A 75 -18.97 14.73 -5.11
CA VAL A 75 -20.24 14.15 -4.65
C VAL A 75 -21.43 14.69 -5.45
N SER A 76 -22.45 13.85 -5.63
CA SER A 76 -23.74 14.20 -6.22
C SER A 76 -24.56 15.03 -5.20
N PRO A 77 -25.42 15.97 -5.62
CA PRO A 77 -26.19 16.77 -4.68
C PRO A 77 -27.17 15.92 -3.86
N THR A 78 -27.21 16.14 -2.54
CA THR A 78 -28.19 15.51 -1.65
C THR A 78 -29.61 15.93 -2.05
N PRO A 79 -30.56 14.97 -2.21
CA PRO A 79 -31.96 15.30 -2.43
C PRO A 79 -32.52 16.22 -1.35
N SER A 80 -33.39 17.16 -1.73
CA SER A 80 -33.92 18.15 -0.78
C SER A 80 -35.09 17.65 0.06
N GLU A 81 -35.76 16.56 -0.34
CA GLU A 81 -36.96 16.05 0.33
C GLU A 81 -36.88 14.53 0.61
N PRO A 82 -37.40 14.08 1.77
CA PRO A 82 -37.47 12.66 2.12
C PRO A 82 -38.59 11.94 1.35
N THR A 83 -38.28 10.74 0.89
CA THR A 83 -39.17 9.79 0.20
C THR A 83 -38.90 8.38 0.72
N GLU A 84 -39.79 7.42 0.49
CA GLU A 84 -39.54 6.03 0.87
C GLU A 84 -38.29 5.42 0.21
N GLY A 85 -37.91 5.89 -0.99
CA GLY A 85 -36.77 5.35 -1.73
C GLY A 85 -35.41 5.89 -1.30
N ASN A 86 -35.35 7.02 -0.59
CA ASN A 86 -34.10 7.66 -0.14
C ASN A 86 -34.03 7.82 1.39
N THR A 87 -34.94 7.18 2.13
CA THR A 87 -35.01 7.22 3.59
C THR A 87 -34.86 5.82 4.16
N VAL A 88 -34.03 5.66 5.18
CA VAL A 88 -33.90 4.43 5.97
C VAL A 88 -34.45 4.65 7.39
N ASP A 89 -35.13 3.64 7.94
CA ASP A 89 -35.56 3.67 9.33
C ASP A 89 -34.37 3.46 10.26
N TYR A 90 -34.23 4.29 11.30
CA TYR A 90 -33.13 4.18 12.26
C TYR A 90 -33.06 2.79 12.90
N SER A 91 -34.20 2.14 13.15
CA SER A 91 -34.27 0.78 13.71
C SER A 91 -33.71 -0.30 12.79
N ASP A 92 -33.64 -0.02 11.49
CA ASP A 92 -33.18 -0.98 10.48
C ASP A 92 -31.66 -0.85 10.24
N LEU A 93 -31.04 0.20 10.78
CA LEU A 93 -29.59 0.37 10.79
C LEU A 93 -28.93 -0.66 11.72
N ALA A 94 -27.74 -1.14 11.35
CA ALA A 94 -26.88 -1.91 12.24
C ALA A 94 -26.45 -1.07 13.46
N SER A 95 -26.06 -1.72 14.56
CA SER A 95 -25.67 -1.04 15.82
C SER A 95 -24.60 0.03 15.61
N ASP A 96 -23.62 -0.24 14.76
CA ASP A 96 -22.48 0.64 14.55
C ASP A 96 -22.89 1.86 13.72
N SER A 97 -23.78 1.67 12.73
CA SER A 97 -24.40 2.78 12.00
C SER A 97 -25.35 3.60 12.88
N GLN A 98 -26.08 2.98 13.81
CA GLN A 98 -26.91 3.70 14.79
C GLN A 98 -26.05 4.59 15.70
N ALA A 99 -24.92 4.05 16.21
CA ALA A 99 -23.98 4.82 17.02
C ALA A 99 -23.35 5.97 16.23
N ALA A 100 -22.94 5.73 14.98
CA ALA A 100 -22.41 6.77 14.09
C ALA A 100 -23.45 7.88 13.83
N PHE A 101 -24.70 7.51 13.55
CA PHE A 101 -25.78 8.48 13.40
C PHE A 101 -25.98 9.32 14.67
N ASP A 102 -25.96 8.68 15.84
CA ASP A 102 -26.17 9.36 17.11
C ASP A 102 -25.04 10.32 17.44
N ASP A 103 -23.78 9.92 17.27
CA ASP A 103 -22.62 10.80 17.44
C ASP A 103 -22.67 11.97 16.44
N ALA A 104 -23.19 11.73 15.23
CA ALA A 104 -23.29 12.75 14.19
C ALA A 104 -24.42 13.77 14.42
N LEU A 105 -25.33 13.52 15.36
CA LEU A 105 -26.27 14.53 15.85
C LEU A 105 -25.56 15.61 16.68
N ASP A 106 -24.43 15.29 17.31
CA ASP A 106 -23.64 16.21 18.13
C ASP A 106 -22.58 16.97 17.31
N GLY A 107 -22.33 16.57 16.05
CA GLY A 107 -21.43 17.27 15.15
C GLY A 107 -20.95 16.41 13.99
N ARG A 108 -19.99 16.93 13.22
CA ARG A 108 -19.39 16.17 12.12
C ARG A 108 -18.55 15.01 12.65
N ILE A 109 -18.81 13.80 12.16
CA ILE A 109 -18.00 12.60 12.43
C ILE A 109 -17.15 12.22 11.21
N SER A 110 -16.29 11.21 11.38
CA SER A 110 -15.52 10.61 10.28
C SER A 110 -15.57 9.09 10.33
N PHE A 111 -15.64 8.47 9.15
CA PHE A 111 -15.53 7.04 8.93
C PHE A 111 -14.12 6.73 8.42
N VAL A 112 -13.35 6.02 9.24
CA VAL A 112 -11.93 5.76 8.99
C VAL A 112 -11.69 4.30 8.62
N PRO A 113 -10.57 3.98 7.94
CA PRO A 113 -10.17 2.59 7.69
C PRO A 113 -10.01 1.80 8.99
N ASP A 114 -10.39 0.53 8.97
CA ASP A 114 -10.05 -0.42 10.04
C ASP A 114 -8.55 -0.72 9.99
N SER A 115 -7.77 0.05 10.76
CA SER A 115 -6.32 -0.06 10.81
C SER A 115 -5.81 0.28 12.21
N PRO A 116 -4.85 -0.48 12.76
CA PRO A 116 -4.26 -0.18 14.07
C PRO A 116 -3.45 1.11 14.09
N TYR A 117 -3.21 1.72 12.92
CA TYR A 117 -2.48 2.98 12.76
C TYR A 117 -3.41 4.19 12.58
N VAL A 118 -4.72 3.96 12.51
CA VAL A 118 -5.70 5.02 12.30
C VAL A 118 -6.58 5.13 13.53
N GLU A 119 -6.60 6.31 14.14
CA GLU A 119 -7.51 6.61 15.23
C GLU A 119 -8.90 6.98 14.69
N GLY A 120 -9.94 6.39 15.26
CA GLY A 120 -11.33 6.72 14.99
C GLY A 120 -12.29 5.77 15.70
N THR A 121 -13.55 6.19 15.80
CA THR A 121 -14.61 5.42 16.49
C THR A 121 -15.53 4.69 15.52
N HIS A 122 -15.58 5.11 14.26
CA HIS A 122 -16.50 4.59 13.25
C HIS A 122 -15.73 4.11 12.03
N THR A 123 -15.98 2.88 11.60
CA THR A 123 -15.33 2.30 10.42
C THR A 123 -16.11 2.61 9.14
N VAL A 124 -15.48 2.35 8.01
CA VAL A 124 -16.06 2.53 6.67
C VAL A 124 -17.37 1.74 6.48
N GLU A 125 -17.48 0.57 7.11
CA GLU A 125 -18.66 -0.28 7.04
C GLU A 125 -19.88 0.39 7.67
N ALA A 126 -19.69 1.14 8.76
CA ALA A 126 -20.77 1.87 9.43
C ALA A 126 -21.36 2.97 8.54
N ALA A 127 -20.60 3.48 7.58
CA ALA A 127 -21.02 4.49 6.61
C ALA A 127 -21.98 3.95 5.53
N GLY A 128 -21.99 2.64 5.31
CA GLY A 128 -22.67 1.99 4.18
C GLY A 128 -24.10 2.48 3.93
N PRO A 129 -25.01 2.40 4.93
CA PRO A 129 -26.40 2.84 4.76
C PRO A 129 -26.55 4.32 4.38
N PHE A 130 -25.61 5.17 4.80
CA PHE A 130 -25.66 6.61 4.57
C PHE A 130 -25.19 7.03 3.17
N ARG A 131 -24.56 6.11 2.42
CA ARG A 131 -24.23 6.32 1.00
C ARG A 131 -25.44 6.07 0.10
N ASP A 132 -26.31 5.15 0.51
CA ASP A 132 -27.49 4.74 -0.25
C ASP A 132 -28.74 5.55 0.11
N HIS A 133 -28.77 6.14 1.31
CA HIS A 133 -29.91 6.88 1.82
C HIS A 133 -29.52 8.30 2.25
N ALA A 134 -30.24 9.29 1.72
CA ALA A 134 -30.06 10.69 2.05
C ALA A 134 -30.75 11.11 3.37
N PHE A 135 -31.63 10.25 3.89
CA PHE A 135 -32.40 10.55 5.10
C PHE A 135 -32.47 9.35 6.04
N VAL A 136 -32.51 9.63 7.33
CA VAL A 136 -32.83 8.67 8.39
C VAL A 136 -34.10 9.10 9.09
N ARG A 137 -35.03 8.15 9.28
CA ARG A 137 -36.24 8.37 10.07
C ARG A 137 -36.06 7.83 11.49
N LYS A 138 -36.12 8.72 12.49
CA LYS A 138 -35.99 8.39 13.92
C LYS A 138 -37.10 9.06 14.71
N GLY A 139 -37.89 8.27 15.45
CA GLY A 139 -38.97 8.81 16.29
C GLY A 139 -40.04 9.61 15.52
N GLY A 140 -40.31 9.23 14.25
CA GLY A 140 -41.24 9.95 13.37
C GLY A 140 -40.71 11.25 12.77
N GLN A 141 -39.45 11.60 13.04
CA GLN A 141 -38.77 12.76 12.46
C GLN A 141 -37.79 12.29 11.37
N HIS A 142 -37.59 13.12 10.35
CA HIS A 142 -36.60 12.90 9.31
C HIS A 142 -35.36 13.74 9.59
N TYR A 143 -34.21 13.13 9.34
CA TYR A 143 -32.90 13.75 9.45
C TYR A 143 -32.20 13.60 8.12
N ARG A 144 -31.75 14.70 7.55
CA ARG A 144 -30.89 14.70 6.37
C ARG A 144 -29.50 14.24 6.77
N ILE A 145 -28.95 13.37 5.95
CA ILE A 145 -27.57 12.91 6.03
C ILE A 145 -26.81 13.56 4.89
N ASP A 146 -25.73 14.25 5.24
CA ASP A 146 -24.78 14.76 4.28
C ASP A 146 -23.46 14.03 4.51
N ILE A 147 -23.08 13.17 3.56
CA ILE A 147 -21.82 12.43 3.56
C ILE A 147 -20.90 13.00 2.49
N ALA A 148 -19.63 13.20 2.85
CA ALA A 148 -18.64 13.78 1.95
C ALA A 148 -17.30 13.05 2.06
N MET A 149 -16.59 12.89 0.95
CA MET A 149 -15.23 12.33 0.93
C MET A 149 -14.19 13.44 1.13
N ASP A 150 -14.37 14.28 2.14
CA ASP A 150 -13.53 15.44 2.46
C ASP A 150 -12.76 15.29 3.79
N GLY A 151 -12.74 14.07 4.33
CA GLY A 151 -12.02 13.74 5.55
C GLY A 151 -10.51 13.68 5.36
N ARG A 152 -9.83 13.14 6.36
CA ARG A 152 -8.38 12.91 6.29
C ARG A 152 -8.07 11.90 5.17
N LEU A 153 -7.05 12.20 4.37
CA LEU A 153 -6.45 11.26 3.44
C LEU A 153 -5.49 10.33 4.18
N TYR A 154 -5.62 9.03 3.94
CA TYR A 154 -4.73 8.00 4.47
C TYR A 154 -4.11 7.22 3.32
N ALA A 155 -2.81 6.93 3.42
CA ALA A 155 -2.10 6.14 2.42
C ALA A 155 -1.87 4.70 2.88
N SER A 156 -1.86 3.80 1.92
CA SER A 156 -1.41 2.42 2.03
C SER A 156 -0.41 2.13 0.91
N TYR A 157 0.45 1.13 1.10
CA TYR A 157 1.50 0.83 0.12
C TYR A 157 1.59 -0.68 -0.13
N ALA A 158 1.78 -1.06 -1.38
CA ALA A 158 2.28 -2.40 -1.72
C ALA A 158 3.74 -2.25 -2.14
N ILE A 159 4.65 -2.90 -1.42
CA ILE A 159 6.08 -2.95 -1.71
C ILE A 159 6.37 -4.25 -2.45
N TYR A 160 7.05 -4.18 -3.58
CA TYR A 160 7.47 -5.33 -4.37
C TYR A 160 9.00 -5.42 -4.39
N ALA A 161 9.51 -6.64 -4.32
CA ALA A 161 10.94 -6.91 -4.35
C ALA A 161 11.25 -8.04 -5.33
N ASP A 162 11.76 -7.69 -6.50
CA ASP A 162 12.12 -8.65 -7.54
C ASP A 162 13.63 -8.85 -7.58
N ARG A 163 14.11 -10.10 -7.54
CA ARG A 163 15.55 -10.37 -7.66
C ARG A 163 16.06 -9.80 -8.99
N ALA A 164 17.15 -9.04 -8.93
CA ALA A 164 17.72 -8.33 -10.07
C ALA A 164 19.25 -8.37 -10.06
N SER A 165 19.85 -8.24 -11.24
CA SER A 165 21.30 -8.06 -11.43
C SER A 165 21.52 -6.68 -12.05
N PRO A 166 21.62 -5.62 -11.22
CA PRO A 166 21.75 -4.28 -11.74
C PRO A 166 23.12 -4.08 -12.41
N GLY A 167 23.19 -3.17 -13.38
CA GLY A 167 24.44 -2.84 -14.08
C GLY A 167 25.50 -2.24 -13.15
N GLU A 168 26.75 -2.22 -13.60
CA GLU A 168 27.92 -1.81 -12.80
C GLU A 168 27.81 -0.42 -12.15
N ASN A 169 27.05 0.49 -12.78
CA ASN A 169 26.86 1.87 -12.32
C ASN A 169 25.56 2.10 -11.52
N ALA A 170 24.80 1.06 -11.22
CA ALA A 170 23.57 1.21 -10.45
C ALA A 170 23.85 1.44 -8.97
N SER A 171 23.15 2.41 -8.39
CA SER A 171 23.16 2.60 -6.93
C SER A 171 22.42 1.45 -6.26
N VAL A 172 23.07 0.82 -5.28
CA VAL A 172 22.49 -0.26 -4.48
C VAL A 172 22.57 0.10 -3.00
N THR A 173 21.41 0.26 -2.36
CA THR A 173 21.30 0.54 -0.94
C THR A 173 21.51 -0.76 -0.16
N ALA A 174 22.43 -0.76 0.80
CA ALA A 174 22.55 -1.89 1.72
C ALA A 174 21.33 -1.95 2.64
N TYR A 175 20.71 -3.12 2.82
CA TYR A 175 19.56 -3.29 3.71
C TYR A 175 19.78 -2.73 5.13
N ALA A 176 21.00 -2.88 5.67
CA ALA A 176 21.36 -2.37 6.99
C ALA A 176 21.33 -0.83 7.11
N ASN A 177 21.37 -0.11 5.97
CA ASN A 177 21.32 1.35 5.94
C ASN A 177 19.88 1.91 5.96
N LEU A 178 18.87 1.06 5.74
CA LEU A 178 17.47 1.47 5.86
C LEU A 178 17.14 1.74 7.34
N SER A 179 16.11 2.52 7.64
CA SER A 179 15.60 2.66 9.01
C SER A 179 15.01 1.34 9.52
N ALA A 180 14.93 1.15 10.83
CA ALA A 180 14.39 -0.10 11.40
C ALA A 180 12.94 -0.35 10.96
N GLU A 181 12.14 0.71 10.88
CA GLU A 181 10.76 0.68 10.42
C GLU A 181 10.64 0.22 8.97
N VAL A 182 11.47 0.75 8.06
CA VAL A 182 11.47 0.36 6.64
C VAL A 182 12.06 -1.04 6.45
N ARG A 183 13.06 -1.42 7.25
CA ARG A 183 13.74 -2.72 7.16
C ARG A 183 12.79 -3.88 7.30
N ASP A 184 11.88 -3.85 8.26
CA ASP A 184 10.97 -4.98 8.47
C ASP A 184 10.06 -5.16 7.25
N GLU A 185 9.49 -4.08 6.70
CA GLU A 185 8.63 -4.13 5.51
C GLU A 185 9.38 -4.61 4.26
N VAL A 186 10.61 -4.13 4.05
CA VAL A 186 11.45 -4.57 2.93
C VAL A 186 11.84 -6.03 3.05
N ARG A 187 12.15 -6.52 4.27
CA ARG A 187 12.42 -7.94 4.49
C ARG A 187 11.20 -8.77 4.12
N TRP A 188 10.01 -8.40 4.59
CA TRP A 188 8.77 -9.10 4.24
C TRP A 188 8.56 -9.14 2.73
N ALA A 189 8.80 -8.04 2.02
CA ALA A 189 8.69 -8.00 0.56
C ALA A 189 9.72 -8.88 -0.13
N VAL A 190 10.97 -8.87 0.33
CA VAL A 190 12.05 -9.72 -0.22
C VAL A 190 11.74 -11.21 -0.03
N GLU A 191 11.26 -11.61 1.14
CA GLU A 191 11.00 -13.01 1.48
C GLU A 191 9.74 -13.57 0.78
N ASN A 192 8.75 -12.73 0.47
CA ASN A 192 7.45 -13.14 -0.09
C ASN A 192 7.20 -12.63 -1.52
N GLY A 193 8.14 -11.89 -2.11
CA GLY A 193 8.01 -11.18 -3.38
C GLY A 193 7.24 -9.84 -3.28
N SER A 194 6.35 -9.70 -2.30
CA SER A 194 5.65 -8.44 -2.02
C SER A 194 5.18 -8.34 -0.56
N HIS A 195 4.91 -7.12 -0.11
CA HIS A 195 4.34 -6.84 1.21
C HIS A 195 3.38 -5.65 1.17
N GLY A 196 2.22 -5.80 1.82
CA GLY A 196 1.23 -4.75 1.98
C GLY A 196 1.41 -4.02 3.30
N VAL A 197 1.65 -2.71 3.23
CA VAL A 197 1.72 -1.77 4.34
C VAL A 197 0.31 -1.23 4.60
N PRO A 198 -0.28 -1.49 5.79
CA PRO A 198 -1.65 -1.09 6.09
C PRO A 198 -1.88 0.42 6.02
N THR A 199 -3.12 0.80 5.74
CA THR A 199 -3.54 2.21 5.65
C THR A 199 -3.21 2.98 6.93
N GLY A 200 -2.63 4.17 6.78
CA GLY A 200 -2.31 5.07 7.90
C GLY A 200 -1.05 4.71 8.68
N LYS A 201 -0.36 3.62 8.35
CA LYS A 201 0.96 3.32 8.95
C LYS A 201 1.98 4.41 8.64
N TRP A 202 1.96 4.90 7.39
CA TRP A 202 2.76 6.02 6.94
C TRP A 202 1.86 7.08 6.32
N ASP A 203 2.08 8.35 6.68
CA ASP A 203 1.41 9.49 6.02
C ASP A 203 1.89 9.67 4.57
N SER A 204 3.12 9.25 4.28
CA SER A 204 3.72 9.27 2.94
C SER A 204 4.75 8.14 2.81
N LEU A 205 5.12 7.78 1.57
CA LEU A 205 6.15 6.76 1.35
C LEU A 205 7.46 7.21 2.01
N PRO A 206 8.09 6.37 2.86
CA PRO A 206 9.39 6.68 3.45
C PRO A 206 10.40 7.07 2.39
N THR A 207 11.11 8.18 2.60
CA THR A 207 12.06 8.73 1.63
C THR A 207 13.11 7.71 1.21
N GLU A 208 13.54 6.84 2.15
CA GLU A 208 14.52 5.79 1.85
C GLU A 208 14.01 4.79 0.79
N LEU A 209 12.70 4.53 0.73
CA LEU A 209 12.09 3.69 -0.31
C LEU A 209 11.89 4.44 -1.61
N GLY A 210 11.53 5.72 -1.55
CA GLY A 210 11.38 6.57 -2.74
C GLY A 210 12.70 6.77 -3.49
N ASP A 211 13.82 6.85 -2.76
CA ASP A 211 15.16 7.07 -3.32
C ASP A 211 15.90 5.77 -3.69
N THR A 212 15.42 4.62 -3.22
CA THR A 212 16.09 3.33 -3.42
C THR A 212 15.47 2.53 -4.56
N THR A 213 16.19 2.40 -5.67
CA THR A 213 15.81 1.48 -6.75
C THR A 213 16.20 0.03 -6.47
N TYR A 214 17.33 -0.19 -5.79
CA TYR A 214 17.86 -1.52 -5.51
C TYR A 214 18.28 -1.67 -4.05
N VAL A 215 17.85 -2.75 -3.39
CA VAL A 215 18.30 -3.13 -2.05
C VAL A 215 19.15 -4.38 -2.13
N ARG A 216 20.28 -4.40 -1.42
CA ARG A 216 21.07 -5.60 -1.18
C ARG A 216 20.68 -6.25 0.14
N TYR A 217 20.19 -7.48 0.08
CA TYR A 217 19.76 -8.29 1.21
C TYR A 217 20.32 -9.71 1.07
N ASP A 218 20.98 -10.20 2.11
CA ASP A 218 21.59 -11.54 2.18
C ASP A 218 22.44 -11.94 0.94
N GLY A 219 23.28 -11.01 0.48
CA GLY A 219 24.17 -11.22 -0.68
C GLY A 219 23.49 -11.10 -2.05
N GLU A 220 22.17 -11.03 -2.10
CA GLU A 220 21.40 -10.83 -3.32
C GLU A 220 20.94 -9.39 -3.47
N THR A 221 20.62 -8.99 -4.71
CA THR A 221 20.11 -7.65 -5.00
C THR A 221 18.70 -7.74 -5.52
N TYR A 222 17.83 -6.89 -4.98
CA TYR A 222 16.41 -6.82 -5.28
C TYR A 222 16.09 -5.45 -5.84
N ARG A 223 15.36 -5.40 -6.96
CA ARG A 223 14.74 -4.19 -7.47
C ARG A 223 13.49 -3.92 -6.65
N MET A 224 13.44 -2.75 -6.04
CA MET A 224 12.27 -2.30 -5.30
C MET A 224 11.31 -1.59 -6.26
N SER A 225 10.02 -1.83 -6.09
CA SER A 225 8.97 -1.00 -6.66
C SER A 225 7.79 -0.94 -5.70
N TYR A 226 6.88 0.00 -5.92
CA TYR A 226 5.75 0.20 -5.03
C TYR A 226 4.50 0.64 -5.77
N ALA A 227 3.34 0.32 -5.20
CA ALA A 227 2.05 0.90 -5.56
C ALA A 227 1.50 1.64 -4.36
N VAL A 228 0.87 2.78 -4.59
CA VAL A 228 0.23 3.62 -3.57
C VAL A 228 -1.28 3.42 -3.65
N GLY A 229 -1.92 3.24 -2.51
CA GLY A 229 -3.37 3.24 -2.38
C GLY A 229 -3.80 4.37 -1.45
N ASP A 230 -4.46 5.38 -2.00
CA ASP A 230 -4.99 6.52 -1.25
C ASP A 230 -6.44 6.25 -0.83
N TYR A 231 -6.77 6.62 0.41
CA TYR A 231 -8.12 6.51 0.98
C TYR A 231 -8.54 7.84 1.61
N TRP A 232 -9.53 8.50 1.03
CA TRP A 232 -10.20 9.64 1.63
C TRP A 232 -11.24 9.16 2.65
N ALA A 233 -11.06 9.50 3.92
CA ALA A 233 -12.09 9.26 4.91
C ALA A 233 -13.37 10.03 4.57
N GLU A 234 -14.50 9.39 4.82
CA GLU A 234 -15.80 10.01 4.68
C GLU A 234 -16.13 10.77 5.95
N THR A 235 -16.68 11.97 5.82
CA THR A 235 -17.28 12.70 6.93
C THR A 235 -18.79 12.70 6.80
N MET A 236 -19.48 12.78 7.93
CA MET A 236 -20.93 12.82 7.96
C MET A 236 -21.42 13.89 8.92
N THR A 237 -22.43 14.64 8.49
CA THR A 237 -23.24 15.52 9.33
C THR A 237 -24.70 15.12 9.25
N VAL A 238 -25.41 15.30 10.37
CA VAL A 238 -26.84 15.01 10.47
C VAL A 238 -27.59 16.29 10.81
N GLU A 239 -28.62 16.62 10.03
CA GLU A 239 -29.46 17.77 10.28
C GLU A 239 -30.93 17.37 10.30
N ARG A 240 -31.68 17.82 11.31
CA ARG A 240 -33.13 17.60 11.34
C ARG A 240 -33.80 18.43 10.24
N VAL A 241 -34.66 17.80 9.45
CA VAL A 241 -35.50 18.49 8.45
C VAL A 241 -36.93 18.62 8.94
N GLU A 242 -37.50 19.81 8.78
CA GLU A 242 -38.93 20.01 9.02
C GLU A 242 -39.71 19.45 7.83
N SER A 243 -40.71 18.61 8.11
CA SER A 243 -41.63 18.18 7.06
C SER A 243 -42.47 19.38 6.63
N SER A 244 -42.38 19.75 5.35
CA SER A 244 -43.36 20.61 4.70
C SER A 244 -44.74 19.95 4.84
N ALA A 245 -45.60 20.55 5.66
CA ALA A 245 -46.98 20.11 5.86
C ALA A 245 -47.88 20.43 4.67
#